data_AF-A0A971BNC7-F1
#
_entry.id   AF-A0A971BNC7-F1
#
_cell.length_a   1.000
_cell.length_b   1.000
_cell.length_c   1.000
_cell.angle_alpha   90.00
_cell.angle_beta   90.00
_cell.angle_gamma   90.00
#
_symmetry.space_group_name_H-M   'P 1'
#
loop_
_entity.id
_entity.type
_entity.pdbx_description
1 polymer ?
#
loop_
_entity_poly.entity_id
_entity_poly.type
_entity_poly.pdbx_seq_one_letter_code
_entity_poly.pdbx_strand_id
1 'polypeptide(L)'
;MPIYDYKCEECGNFEKMQKMSEPALTECPTCGGEVKRIISKNIGIVFKGSGFYKTDSGSGVKDRIRNLNNERQKDNQALLDGDVKGFVEQSDATAKKVLEA
;
A
#
# COMPACT_ATOMS: atom_id res chain seq x y z
N MET A 1 23.03 0.39 -23.05
CA MET A 1 23.00 1.85 -22.85
C MET A 1 21.66 2.15 -22.20
N PRO A 2 21.61 2.76 -21.00
CA PRO A 2 20.34 3.05 -20.34
C PRO A 2 19.51 4.07 -21.13
N ILE A 3 18.20 3.97 -20.97
CA ILE A 3 17.24 4.95 -21.47
C ILE A 3 16.85 5.83 -20.28
N TYR A 4 16.89 7.14 -20.47
CA TYR A 4 16.43 8.11 -19.49
C TYR A 4 15.22 8.86 -20.02
N ASP A 5 14.28 9.11 -19.12
CA ASP A 5 13.13 9.98 -19.36
C ASP A 5 13.52 11.43 -19.09
N TYR A 6 13.17 12.32 -20.02
CA TYR A 6 13.33 13.76 -19.89
C TYR A 6 11.98 14.45 -20.04
N LYS A 7 11.80 15.54 -19.30
CA LYS A 7 10.68 16.46 -19.44
C LYS A 7 11.17 17.79 -19.99
N CYS A 8 10.66 18.17 -21.15
CA CYS A 8 10.73 19.53 -21.66
C CYS A 8 9.48 20.31 -21.23
N GLU A 9 9.66 21.59 -20.92
CA GLU A 9 8.54 22.46 -20.53
C GLU A 9 7.65 22.84 -21.74
N GLU A 10 8.20 22.84 -22.96
CA GLU A 10 7.47 23.18 -24.19
C GLU A 10 6.96 21.94 -24.94
N CYS A 11 7.84 20.95 -25.13
CA CYS A 11 7.60 19.79 -26.00
C CYS A 11 6.97 18.58 -25.26
N GLY A 12 7.01 18.56 -23.93
CA GLY A 12 6.54 17.42 -23.12
C GLY A 12 7.62 16.39 -22.80
N ASN A 13 7.22 15.14 -22.57
CA ASN A 13 8.13 14.07 -22.14
C ASN A 13 8.73 13.32 -23.34
N PHE A 14 10.00 12.95 -23.26
CA PHE A 14 10.67 12.12 -24.26
C PHE A 14 11.74 11.22 -23.65
N GLU A 15 12.08 10.14 -24.35
CA GLU A 15 13.08 9.16 -23.92
C GLU A 15 14.38 9.34 -24.72
N LYS A 16 15.54 9.21 -24.06
CA LYS A 16 16.84 9.28 -24.72
C LYS A 16 17.80 8.21 -24.21
N MET A 17 18.43 7.48 -25.12
CA MET A 17 19.54 6.59 -24.81
C MET A 17 20.79 7.42 -24.50
N GLN A 18 21.35 7.27 -23.31
CA GLN A 18 22.53 8.00 -22.87
C GLN A 18 23.47 7.08 -22.09
N LYS A 19 24.78 7.34 -22.07
CA LYS A 19 25.67 6.59 -21.18
C LYS A 19 25.51 7.09 -19.74
N MET A 20 25.70 6.18 -18.77
CA MET A 20 25.72 6.55 -17.34
C MET A 20 26.80 7.59 -17.00
N SER A 21 27.91 7.60 -17.75
CA SER A 21 29.05 8.50 -17.56
C SER A 21 28.89 9.87 -18.22
N GLU A 22 27.86 10.06 -19.04
CA GLU A 22 27.65 11.31 -19.77
C GLU A 22 26.81 12.30 -18.92
N PRO A 23 27.08 13.62 -19.04
CA PRO A 23 26.32 14.64 -18.32
C PRO A 23 24.87 14.69 -18.82
N ALA A 24 23.92 14.92 -17.91
CA ALA A 24 22.50 14.99 -18.26
C ALA A 24 22.22 16.08 -19.32
N LEU A 25 21.25 15.83 -20.18
CA LEU A 25 20.84 16.78 -21.21
C LEU A 25 20.18 18.01 -20.57
N THR A 26 20.60 19.21 -20.97
CA THR A 26 20.03 20.49 -20.53
C THR A 26 19.06 21.11 -21.54
N GLU A 27 19.22 20.77 -22.81
CA GLU A 27 18.47 21.35 -23.93
C GLU A 27 17.65 20.29 -24.68
N CYS A 28 16.44 20.66 -25.08
CA CYS A 28 15.56 19.77 -25.83
C CYS A 28 16.03 19.65 -27.29
N PRO A 29 16.22 18.43 -27.83
CA PRO A 29 16.68 18.26 -29.21
C PRO A 29 15.64 18.67 -30.27
N THR A 30 14.38 18.88 -29.89
CA THR A 30 13.30 19.28 -30.81
C THR A 30 12.99 20.77 -30.78
N CYS A 31 13.02 21.41 -29.60
CA CYS A 31 12.63 22.83 -29.43
C CYS A 31 13.75 23.73 -28.88
N GLY A 32 14.84 23.18 -28.36
CA GLY A 32 15.92 23.96 -27.72
C GLY A 32 15.60 24.50 -26.32
N GLY A 33 14.37 24.30 -25.82
CA GLY A 33 13.98 24.69 -24.46
C GLY A 33 14.67 23.87 -23.36
N GLU A 34 14.58 24.35 -22.12
CA GLU A 34 15.15 23.66 -20.95
C GLU A 34 14.49 22.29 -20.72
N VAL A 35 15.33 21.31 -20.34
CA VAL A 35 14.89 19.95 -20.01
C VAL A 35 15.38 19.50 -18.65
N LYS A 36 14.55 18.68 -17.97
CA LYS A 36 14.88 18.06 -16.68
C LYS A 36 14.75 16.56 -16.79
N ARG A 37 15.75 15.82 -16.29
CA ARG A 37 15.71 14.35 -16.24
C ARG A 37 14.67 13.90 -15.21
N ILE A 38 13.71 13.09 -15.63
CA ILE A 38 12.70 12.52 -14.75
C ILE A 38 13.24 11.22 -14.17
N ILE A 39 13.10 11.07 -12.86
CA ILE A 39 13.28 9.78 -12.19
C ILE A 39 11.90 9.12 -12.19
N SER A 40 11.74 8.04 -12.97
CA SER A 40 10.44 7.39 -13.16
C SER A 40 9.84 6.97 -11.82
N LYS A 41 8.54 7.25 -11.61
CA LYS A 41 7.82 7.06 -10.34
C LYS A 41 7.73 5.59 -9.88
N ASN A 42 8.08 4.63 -10.74
CA ASN A 42 8.02 3.20 -10.46
C ASN A 42 9.31 2.65 -9.79
N ILE A 43 10.08 3.49 -9.12
CA ILE A 43 11.16 3.03 -8.25
C ILE A 43 10.54 2.60 -6.92
N GLY A 44 10.42 1.29 -6.72
CA GLY A 44 10.06 0.71 -5.44
C GLY A 44 11.18 0.99 -4.43
N ILE A 45 11.06 2.09 -3.67
CA ILE A 45 12.02 2.40 -2.60
C ILE A 45 11.75 1.43 -1.44
N VAL A 46 12.67 0.50 -1.22
CA VAL A 46 12.61 -0.43 -0.08
C VAL A 46 13.55 0.08 1.01
N PHE A 47 12.98 0.69 2.04
CA PHE A 47 13.74 1.10 3.23
C PHE A 47 14.00 -0.11 4.12
N LYS A 48 15.25 -0.55 4.20
CA LYS A 48 15.70 -1.57 5.17
C LYS A 48 16.25 -0.87 6.41
N GLY A 49 15.39 -0.62 7.40
CA GLY A 49 15.76 -0.05 8.68
C GLY A 49 14.64 -0.21 9.71
N SER A 50 14.98 -0.48 10.97
CA SER A 50 14.03 -0.69 12.07
C SER A 50 13.32 0.59 12.55
N GLY A 51 13.54 1.75 11.90
CA GLY A 51 13.03 3.06 12.32
C GLY A 51 11.92 3.67 11.44
N PHE A 52 11.62 3.09 10.27
CA PHE A 52 10.51 3.51 9.42
C PHE A 52 9.36 2.51 9.58
N TYR A 53 8.76 2.47 10.77
CA TYR A 53 7.57 1.65 10.98
C TYR A 53 6.50 2.13 10.01
N LYS A 54 6.04 1.20 9.17
CA LYS A 54 4.76 1.28 8.47
C LYS A 54 3.67 1.56 9.49
N THR A 55 3.32 2.82 9.73
CA THR A 55 2.22 3.19 10.62
C THR A 55 0.87 3.29 9.90
N ASP A 56 0.83 3.26 8.56
CA ASP A 56 -0.43 3.36 7.81
C ASP A 56 -0.84 2.06 7.07
N SER A 57 -0.01 1.01 7.13
CA SER A 57 -0.37 -0.28 6.53
C SER A 57 -1.26 -1.12 7.46
N GLY A 58 -2.51 -0.69 7.64
CA GLY A 58 -3.67 -1.58 7.88
C GLY A 58 -3.59 -2.64 8.99
N SER A 59 -2.87 -2.39 10.10
CA SER A 59 -2.89 -3.32 11.24
C SER A 59 -4.29 -3.44 11.85
N GLY A 60 -5.07 -2.36 11.84
CA GLY A 60 -6.43 -2.37 12.37
C GLY A 60 -7.37 -3.38 11.68
N VAL A 61 -7.23 -3.59 10.36
CA VAL A 61 -8.05 -4.59 9.65
C VAL A 61 -7.60 -6.00 10.00
N LYS A 62 -6.29 -6.24 10.09
CA LYS A 62 -5.76 -7.56 10.44
C LYS A 62 -6.11 -7.94 11.89
N ASP A 63 -6.07 -6.99 12.82
CA ASP A 63 -6.43 -7.20 14.21
C ASP A 63 -7.95 -7.39 14.37
N ARG A 64 -8.78 -6.64 13.62
CA ARG A 64 -10.23 -6.88 13.55
C ARG A 64 -10.56 -8.25 13.00
N ILE A 65 -9.95 -8.67 11.88
CA ILE A 65 -10.16 -10.01 11.30
C ILE A 65 -9.73 -11.11 12.27
N ARG A 66 -8.62 -10.91 13.00
CA ARG A 66 -8.16 -11.86 14.01
C ARG A 66 -9.15 -12.01 15.16
N ASN A 67 -9.69 -10.90 15.65
CA ASN A 67 -10.69 -10.90 16.73
C ASN A 67 -11.99 -11.57 16.30
N LEU A 68 -12.49 -11.25 15.10
CA LEU A 68 -13.69 -11.88 14.52
C LEU A 68 -13.51 -13.39 14.33
N ASN A 69 -12.32 -13.85 13.91
CA ASN A 69 -12.05 -15.28 13.78
C ASN A 69 -12.02 -15.98 15.14
N ASN A 70 -11.50 -15.32 16.19
CA ASN A 70 -11.46 -15.87 17.55
C ASN A 70 -12.86 -15.96 18.18
N GLU A 71 -13.72 -14.96 17.98
CA GLU A 71 -15.12 -14.99 18.44
C GLU A 71 -15.87 -16.13 17.75
N ARG A 72 -15.78 -16.22 16.41
CA ARG A 72 -16.42 -17.30 15.65
C ARG A 72 -15.92 -18.70 16.04
N GLN A 73 -14.64 -18.85 16.41
CA GLN A 73 -14.13 -20.14 16.89
C GLN A 73 -14.74 -20.53 18.25
N LYS A 74 -15.00 -19.58 19.14
CA LYS A 74 -15.67 -19.82 20.42
C LYS A 74 -17.13 -20.22 20.21
N ASP A 75 -17.82 -19.55 19.28
CA ASP A 75 -19.22 -19.89 18.95
C ASP A 75 -19.31 -21.31 18.38
N ASN A 76 -18.40 -21.69 17.46
CA ASN A 76 -18.35 -23.05 16.93
C ASN A 76 -18.02 -24.09 18.01
N GLN A 77 -17.15 -23.75 18.96
CA GLN A 77 -16.83 -24.65 20.07
C GLN A 77 -18.02 -24.82 21.03
N ALA A 78 -18.73 -23.74 21.38
CA ALA A 78 -19.93 -23.78 22.22
C ALA A 78 -21.07 -24.61 21.59
N LEU A 79 -21.22 -24.53 20.26
CA LEU A 79 -22.16 -25.38 19.50
C LEU A 79 -21.77 -26.87 19.56
N LEU A 80 -20.48 -27.19 19.49
CA LEU A 80 -19.97 -28.57 19.59
C LEU A 80 -20.17 -29.15 21.00
N ASP A 81 -20.03 -28.30 22.03
CA ASP A 81 -20.18 -28.68 23.43
C ASP A 81 -21.65 -28.76 23.88
N GLY A 82 -22.61 -28.47 22.98
CA GLY A 82 -24.05 -28.57 23.23
C GLY A 82 -24.61 -27.49 24.17
N ASP A 83 -23.82 -26.45 24.48
CA ASP A 83 -24.23 -25.34 25.34
C ASP A 83 -24.97 -24.27 24.53
N VAL A 84 -26.26 -24.55 24.27
CA VAL A 84 -27.16 -23.67 23.52
C VAL A 84 -27.35 -22.32 24.23
N LYS A 85 -27.23 -22.28 25.56
CA LYS A 85 -27.40 -21.05 26.34
C LYS A 85 -26.22 -20.09 26.13
N GLY A 86 -24.99 -20.62 26.15
CA GLY A 86 -23.79 -19.83 25.88
C GLY A 86 -23.77 -19.24 24.45
N PHE A 87 -24.29 -19.97 23.48
CA PHE A 87 -24.42 -19.49 22.10
C PHE A 87 -25.42 -18.34 21.95
N VAL A 88 -26.61 -18.44 22.56
CA VAL A 88 -27.64 -17.39 22.50
C VAL A 88 -27.14 -16.09 23.15
N GLU A 89 -26.53 -16.19 24.33
CA GLU A 89 -25.97 -15.03 25.05
C GLU A 89 -24.84 -14.32 24.26
N GLN A 90 -23.98 -15.08 23.56
CA GLN A 90 -22.95 -14.51 22.69
C GLN A 90 -23.52 -13.88 21.42
N SER A 91 -24.58 -14.49 20.84
CA SER A 91 -25.25 -13.97 19.65
C SER A 91 -25.96 -12.63 19.91
N ASP A 92 -26.65 -12.51 21.05
CA ASP A 92 -27.33 -11.28 21.47
C ASP A 92 -26.33 -10.16 21.78
N ALA A 93 -25.22 -10.48 22.44
CA ALA A 93 -24.15 -9.53 22.71
C ALA A 93 -23.49 -9.00 21.42
N THR A 94 -23.38 -9.85 20.39
CA THR A 94 -22.83 -9.47 19.08
C THR A 94 -23.82 -8.60 18.30
N ALA A 95 -25.11 -8.93 18.31
CA ALA A 95 -26.16 -8.12 17.68
C ALA A 95 -26.22 -6.69 18.25
N LYS A 96 -26.06 -6.55 19.57
CA LYS A 96 -26.04 -5.24 20.24
C LYS A 96 -24.85 -4.37 19.81
N LYS A 97 -23.65 -4.95 19.68
CA LYS A 97 -22.45 -4.23 19.20
C LYS A 97 -22.58 -3.71 17.77
N VAL A 98 -23.36 -4.39 16.92
CA VAL A 98 -23.59 -3.98 15.52
C VAL A 98 -24.58 -2.81 15.44
N LEU A 99 -25.52 -2.73 16.37
CA LEU A 99 -26.51 -1.64 16.42
C LEU A 99 -25.98 -0.35 17.06
N GLU A 100 -24.93 -0.45 17.88
CA GLU A 100 -24.32 0.68 18.61
C GLU A 100 -23.07 1.27 17.90
N ALA A 101 -22.68 0.74 16.73
CA ALA A 101 -21.55 1.20 15.91
C ALA A 101 -22.01 2.00 14.69
#